data_AF-A0A8T4N904-F1
#
_entry.id   AF-A0A8T4N904-F1
#
_cell.length_a   1.000
_cell.length_b   1.000
_cell.length_c   1.000
_cell.angle_alpha   90.00
_cell.angle_beta   90.00
_cell.angle_gamma   90.00
#
_symmetry.space_group_name_H-M   'P 1'
#
loop_
_entity.id
_entity.type
_entity.pdbx_description
1 polymer ?
#
loop_
_entity_poly.entity_id
_entity_poly.type
_entity_poly.pdbx_seq_one_letter_code
_entity_poly.pdbx_strand_id
1 'polypeptide(L)'
;MTSVETLVIVHRDNKVLLGLKKRGFGKNKWNGFGGKLEKEDNGDLERCVCRETKQECGIDLKNLKNAGDTLYIFEGDEQDHLVRIYTTDCFEGYPRETDEMRWKWFDVDKIPYDANEVSDGFGMWKNDRFWMPYLLSGKYFKAGISMTAEGETLSCVINGKEYMK
;
A
#
# COMPACT_ATOMS: atom_id res chain seq x y z
N MET A 1 5.15 -20.78 -2.93
CA MET A 1 6.42 -20.00 -2.76
C MET A 1 6.04 -18.63 -2.22
N THR A 2 6.88 -17.87 -1.49
CA THR A 2 6.45 -16.55 -0.95
C THR A 2 7.19 -15.42 -1.65
N SER A 3 6.46 -14.47 -2.24
CA SER A 3 6.96 -13.17 -2.69
C SER A 3 7.04 -12.24 -1.48
N VAL A 4 8.09 -11.43 -1.40
CA VAL A 4 8.22 -10.39 -0.38
C VAL A 4 8.17 -9.04 -1.06
N GLU A 5 7.29 -8.18 -0.56
CA GLU A 5 6.97 -6.88 -1.12
C GLU A 5 6.91 -5.83 -0.02
N THR A 6 6.94 -4.57 -0.41
CA THR A 6 6.86 -3.43 0.50
C THR A 6 5.80 -2.45 0.03
N LEU A 7 5.24 -1.71 0.97
CA LEU A 7 4.32 -0.60 0.71
C LEU A 7 4.59 0.50 1.75
N VAL A 8 4.55 1.76 1.38
CA VAL A 8 4.55 2.89 2.30
C VAL A 8 3.33 3.76 2.10
N ILE A 9 2.71 4.16 3.22
CA ILE A 9 1.77 5.28 3.28
C ILE A 9 2.51 6.47 3.90
N VAL A 10 2.72 7.53 3.12
CA VAL A 10 3.23 8.78 3.69
C VAL A 10 2.04 9.49 4.35
N HIS A 11 2.11 9.67 5.66
CA HIS A 11 1.07 10.27 6.49
C HIS A 11 1.64 11.49 7.22
N ARG A 12 1.21 12.69 6.81
CA ARG A 12 1.70 13.97 7.36
C ARG A 12 0.55 14.98 7.41
N ASP A 13 0.49 15.77 8.48
CA ASP A 13 -0.49 16.87 8.63
C ASP A 13 -1.95 16.46 8.38
N ASN A 14 -2.37 15.31 8.94
CA ASN A 14 -3.71 14.73 8.76
C ASN A 14 -4.08 14.44 7.29
N LYS A 15 -3.07 14.20 6.44
CA LYS A 15 -3.22 13.80 5.05
C LYS A 15 -2.36 12.59 4.72
N VAL A 16 -2.80 11.80 3.75
CA VAL A 16 -2.04 10.70 3.17
C VAL A 16 -1.68 11.00 1.71
N LEU A 17 -0.46 10.66 1.32
CA LEU A 17 -0.03 10.70 -0.08
C LEU A 17 -0.28 9.32 -0.69
N LEU A 18 -1.07 9.28 -1.77
CA LEU A 18 -1.37 8.07 -2.52
C LEU A 18 -0.97 8.25 -4.00
N GLY A 19 -0.69 7.14 -4.66
CA GLY A 19 -0.48 7.05 -6.10
C GLY A 19 -1.64 6.30 -6.78
N LEU A 20 -2.18 6.87 -7.85
CA LEU A 20 -3.10 6.18 -8.75
C LEU A 20 -2.28 5.40 -9.76
N LYS A 21 -2.37 4.08 -9.71
CA LYS A 21 -1.61 3.19 -10.58
C LYS A 21 -2.11 3.23 -12.02
N LYS A 22 -1.25 3.59 -12.97
CA LYS A 22 -1.56 3.79 -14.40
C LYS A 22 -1.41 2.51 -15.22
N ARG A 23 -0.61 1.55 -14.76
CA ARG A 23 -0.29 0.29 -15.45
C ARG A 23 0.00 -0.85 -14.47
N GLY A 24 -0.01 -2.09 -14.96
CA GLY A 24 0.30 -3.28 -14.15
C GLY A 24 -0.82 -3.71 -13.21
N PHE A 25 -0.51 -4.61 -12.28
CA PHE A 25 -1.45 -5.10 -11.27
C PHE A 25 -1.90 -3.96 -10.36
N GLY A 26 -3.21 -3.87 -10.10
CA GLY A 26 -3.80 -2.74 -9.36
C GLY A 26 -3.99 -1.47 -10.18
N LYS A 27 -3.90 -1.51 -11.52
CA LYS A 27 -4.25 -0.38 -12.38
C LYS A 27 -5.62 0.19 -12.01
N ASN A 28 -5.72 1.52 -12.01
CA ASN A 28 -6.91 2.30 -11.62
C ASN A 28 -7.26 2.21 -10.13
N LYS A 29 -6.33 1.76 -9.27
CA LYS A 29 -6.46 1.85 -7.81
C LYS A 29 -5.53 2.92 -7.24
N TRP A 30 -6.05 3.67 -6.28
CA TRP A 30 -5.21 4.46 -5.37
C TRP A 30 -4.52 3.51 -4.39
N ASN A 31 -3.23 3.73 -4.14
CA ASN A 31 -2.47 2.94 -3.18
C ASN A 31 -1.31 3.75 -2.59
N GLY A 32 -0.62 3.17 -1.60
CA GLY A 32 0.73 3.59 -1.24
C GLY A 32 1.75 3.29 -2.34
N PHE A 33 3.01 3.61 -2.06
CA PHE A 33 4.14 3.37 -2.98
C PHE A 33 4.94 2.16 -2.52
N GLY A 34 5.47 1.39 -3.45
CA GLY A 34 6.20 0.17 -3.10
C GLY A 34 6.16 -0.89 -4.18
N GLY A 35 6.77 -2.03 -3.89
CA GLY A 35 6.97 -3.08 -4.86
C GLY A 35 7.73 -4.26 -4.30
N LYS A 36 8.23 -5.09 -5.20
CA LYS A 36 8.85 -6.37 -4.87
C LYS A 36 10.29 -6.18 -4.38
N LEU A 37 10.67 -6.98 -3.39
CA LEU A 37 12.06 -7.07 -2.96
C LEU A 37 12.91 -7.67 -4.07
N GLU A 38 13.90 -6.91 -4.53
CA GLU A 38 14.80 -7.31 -5.60
C GLU A 38 16.19 -7.70 -5.08
N LYS A 39 16.99 -8.34 -5.93
CA LYS A 39 18.37 -8.74 -5.57
C LYS A 39 19.23 -7.53 -5.18
N GLU A 40 19.01 -6.39 -5.84
CA GLU A 40 19.76 -5.17 -5.59
C GLU A 40 19.44 -4.51 -4.24
N ASP A 41 18.33 -4.88 -3.61
CA ASP A 41 18.00 -4.45 -2.25
C ASP A 41 18.80 -5.24 -1.19
N ASN A 42 19.49 -6.32 -1.58
CA ASN A 42 20.31 -7.16 -0.69
C ASN A 42 19.55 -7.68 0.54
N GLY A 43 18.24 -7.93 0.41
CA GLY A 43 17.38 -8.39 1.51
C GLY A 43 16.86 -7.29 2.44
N ASP A 44 17.18 -6.02 2.17
CA ASP A 44 16.74 -4.88 2.98
C ASP A 44 15.41 -4.31 2.47
N LEU A 45 14.36 -4.47 3.30
CA LEU A 45 13.01 -4.00 2.99
C LEU A 45 12.89 -2.47 3.03
N GLU A 46 13.67 -1.77 3.87
CA GLU A 46 13.65 -0.30 3.87
C GLU A 46 14.31 0.25 2.62
N ARG A 47 15.39 -0.39 2.16
CA ARG A 47 16.01 -0.06 0.87
C ARG A 47 15.05 -0.29 -0.30
N CYS A 48 14.33 -1.42 -0.31
CA CYS A 48 13.31 -1.73 -1.31
C CYS A 48 12.24 -0.64 -1.38
N VAL A 49 11.58 -0.31 -0.26
CA VAL A 49 10.49 0.67 -0.28
C VAL A 49 10.97 2.08 -0.65
N CYS A 50 12.20 2.44 -0.26
CA CYS A 50 12.82 3.71 -0.67
C CYS A 50 13.08 3.75 -2.18
N ARG A 51 13.63 2.67 -2.76
CA ARG A 51 13.88 2.54 -4.20
C ARG A 51 12.57 2.66 -5.00
N GLU A 52 11.58 1.86 -4.63
CA GLU A 52 10.26 1.84 -5.30
C GLU A 52 9.60 3.22 -5.23
N THR A 53 9.53 3.81 -4.04
CA THR A 53 8.92 5.14 -3.87
C THR A 53 9.66 6.23 -4.67
N LYS A 54 10.99 6.13 -4.77
CA LYS A 54 11.77 7.05 -5.61
C LYS A 54 11.44 6.90 -7.08
N GLN A 55 11.26 5.67 -7.57
CA GLN A 55 10.90 5.38 -8.96
C GLN A 55 9.45 5.78 -9.28
N GLU A 56 8.52 5.54 -8.36
CA GLU A 56 7.09 5.77 -8.57
C GLU A 56 6.66 7.23 -8.32
N CYS A 57 7.30 7.94 -7.39
CA CYS A 57 6.86 9.25 -6.91
C CYS A 57 7.96 10.33 -6.88
N GLY A 58 9.24 9.94 -6.99
CA GLY A 58 10.37 10.88 -7.05
C GLY A 58 10.88 11.43 -5.71
N ILE A 59 10.27 11.01 -4.59
CA ILE A 59 10.64 11.45 -3.23
C ILE A 59 11.57 10.46 -2.52
N ASP A 60 12.38 10.97 -1.59
CA ASP A 60 13.29 10.17 -0.77
C ASP A 60 12.73 10.06 0.66
N LEU A 61 12.33 8.85 1.06
CA LEU A 61 11.75 8.61 2.38
C LEU A 61 12.79 8.70 3.50
N LYS A 62 12.36 9.12 4.70
CA LYS A 62 13.17 9.13 5.92
C LYS A 62 12.35 8.57 7.08
N ASN A 63 13.01 8.19 8.18
CA ASN A 63 12.37 7.81 9.45
C ASN A 63 11.21 6.80 9.29
N LEU A 64 11.42 5.77 8.46
CA LEU A 64 10.42 4.75 8.22
C LEU A 64 10.06 4.03 9.52
N LYS A 65 8.76 3.74 9.69
CA LYS A 65 8.24 2.91 10.76
C LYS A 65 7.52 1.74 10.14
N ASN A 66 7.83 0.52 10.61
CA ASN A 66 7.03 -0.64 10.28
C ASN A 66 5.64 -0.49 10.92
N ALA A 67 4.62 -0.34 10.08
CA ALA A 67 3.22 -0.17 10.48
C ALA A 67 2.45 -1.49 10.46
N GLY A 68 2.90 -2.52 9.73
CA GLY A 68 2.21 -3.79 9.69
C GLY A 68 2.79 -4.78 8.70
N ASP A 69 2.25 -5.99 8.74
CA ASP A 69 2.54 -7.06 7.77
C ASP A 69 1.22 -7.64 7.24
N THR A 70 1.08 -7.77 5.93
CA THR A 70 -0.09 -8.39 5.30
C THR A 70 0.34 -9.59 4.46
N LEU A 71 -0.32 -10.72 4.66
CA LEU A 71 -0.20 -11.88 3.80
C LEU A 71 -1.41 -11.91 2.85
N TYR A 72 -1.16 -11.73 1.56
CA TYR A 72 -2.17 -11.90 0.51
C TYR A 72 -2.06 -13.27 -0.14
N ILE A 73 -3.21 -13.91 -0.31
CA ILE A 73 -3.37 -15.19 -1.00
C ILE A 73 -4.38 -14.98 -2.12
N PHE A 74 -3.98 -15.22 -3.36
CA PHE A 74 -4.84 -15.08 -4.54
C PHE A 74 -5.30 -16.44 -5.04
N GLU A 75 -6.57 -16.57 -5.38
CA GLU A 75 -7.09 -17.78 -6.02
C GLU A 75 -6.35 -18.06 -7.33
N GLY A 76 -5.81 -19.27 -7.45
CA GLY A 76 -5.07 -19.70 -8.64
C GLY A 76 -3.62 -19.22 -8.71
N ASP A 77 -3.15 -18.44 -7.73
CA ASP A 77 -1.72 -18.11 -7.60
C ASP A 77 -1.04 -19.13 -6.67
N GLU A 78 0.09 -19.69 -7.13
CA GLU A 78 0.92 -20.60 -6.34
C GLU A 78 1.89 -19.85 -5.40
N GLN A 79 1.93 -18.52 -5.52
CA GLN A 79 2.73 -17.62 -4.73
C GLN A 79 1.88 -16.86 -3.69
N ASP A 80 2.28 -16.97 -2.43
CA ASP A 80 1.79 -16.08 -1.38
C ASP A 80 2.54 -14.74 -1.44
N HIS A 81 1.87 -13.64 -1.15
CA HIS A 81 2.49 -12.31 -1.17
C HIS A 81 2.54 -11.73 0.24
N LEU A 82 3.74 -11.70 0.82
CA LEU A 82 4.00 -11.04 2.10
C LEU A 82 4.41 -9.59 1.85
N VAL A 83 3.54 -8.65 2.22
CA VAL A 83 3.79 -7.22 2.06
C VAL A 83 4.07 -6.59 3.43
N ARG A 84 5.26 -6.01 3.58
CA ARG A 84 5.64 -5.18 4.73
C ARG A 84 5.10 -3.76 4.51
N ILE A 85 4.26 -3.30 5.42
CA ILE A 85 3.65 -1.97 5.37
C ILE A 85 4.47 -1.02 6.24
N TYR A 86 4.95 0.06 5.65
CA TYR A 86 5.64 1.16 6.30
C TYR A 86 4.75 2.40 6.37
N THR A 87 5.09 3.30 7.29
CA THR A 87 4.59 4.67 7.31
C THR A 87 5.73 5.63 7.60
N THR A 88 5.60 6.87 7.11
CA THR A 88 6.48 7.97 7.50
C THR A 88 5.76 9.31 7.37
N ASP A 89 6.19 10.28 8.17
CA ASP A 89 5.82 11.70 8.06
C ASP A 89 6.96 12.55 7.44
N CYS A 90 8.10 11.94 7.13
CA CYS A 90 9.33 12.62 6.75
C CYS A 90 9.87 12.11 5.41
N PHE A 91 10.05 13.02 4.45
CA PHE A 91 10.64 12.75 3.14
C PHE A 91 11.28 14.01 2.57
N GLU A 92 12.18 13.82 1.60
CA GLU A 92 12.83 14.89 0.83
C GLU A 92 12.36 14.89 -0.63
N GLY A 93 12.44 16.05 -1.28
CA GLY A 93 12.04 16.24 -2.67
C GLY A 93 10.56 16.63 -2.84
N TYR A 94 10.13 16.61 -4.10
CA TYR A 94 8.77 16.97 -4.51
C TYR A 94 8.15 15.79 -5.27
N PRO A 95 6.95 15.33 -4.89
CA PRO A 95 6.22 14.31 -5.64
C PRO A 95 6.07 14.69 -7.12
N ARG A 96 6.27 13.72 -8.01
CA ARG A 96 6.13 13.87 -9.46
C ARG A 96 5.29 12.74 -10.02
N GLU A 97 4.49 13.03 -11.03
CA GLU A 97 3.84 11.98 -11.80
C GLU A 97 4.89 11.22 -12.61
N THR A 98 4.71 9.91 -12.70
CA THR A 98 5.56 9.00 -13.46
C THR A 98 4.73 8.24 -14.48
N ASP A 99 5.38 7.40 -15.29
CA ASP A 99 4.68 6.49 -16.19
C ASP A 99 3.83 5.46 -15.43
N GLU A 100 4.14 5.23 -14.14
CA GLU A 100 3.46 4.25 -13.29
C GLU A 100 2.42 4.87 -12.36
N MET A 101 2.69 6.01 -11.74
CA MET A 101 1.81 6.57 -10.69
C MET A 101 1.52 8.05 -10.92
N ARG A 102 0.25 8.43 -10.72
CA ARG A 102 -0.17 9.83 -10.54
C ARG A 102 -0.47 10.06 -9.07
N TRP A 103 0.27 10.92 -8.40
CA TRP A 103 0.13 11.14 -6.96
C TRP A 103 -0.97 12.16 -6.62
N LYS A 104 -1.51 12.06 -5.40
CA LYS A 104 -2.40 13.07 -4.80
C LYS A 104 -2.39 12.96 -3.27
N TRP A 105 -2.54 14.10 -2.60
CA TRP A 105 -2.81 14.14 -1.16
C TRP A 105 -4.32 14.03 -0.89
N PHE A 106 -4.68 13.22 0.09
CA PHE A 106 -6.04 13.07 0.60
C PHE A 106 -6.09 13.41 2.08
N ASP A 107 -7.11 14.14 2.51
CA ASP A 107 -7.41 14.27 3.94
C ASP A 107 -7.76 12.88 4.50
N VAL A 108 -7.38 12.61 5.75
CA VAL A 108 -7.63 11.29 6.38
C VAL A 108 -9.12 10.92 6.41
N ASP A 109 -10.02 11.89 6.53
CA ASP A 109 -11.47 11.70 6.49
C ASP A 109 -12.06 11.57 5.07
N LYS A 110 -11.22 11.70 4.04
CA LYS A 110 -11.58 11.63 2.61
C LYS A 110 -10.66 10.68 1.82
N ILE A 111 -10.11 9.68 2.50
CA ILE A 111 -9.37 8.60 1.84
C ILE A 111 -10.33 7.89 0.88
N PRO A 112 -9.97 7.68 -0.40
CA PRO A 112 -10.88 7.17 -1.42
C PRO A 112 -11.01 5.65 -1.35
N TYR A 113 -11.60 5.12 -0.28
CA TYR A 113 -11.74 3.68 -0.12
C TYR A 113 -12.62 3.07 -1.22
N ASP A 114 -13.70 3.76 -1.59
CA ASP A 114 -14.58 3.39 -2.70
C ASP A 114 -14.45 4.38 -3.88
N ALA A 115 -14.58 3.87 -5.11
CA ALA A 115 -14.54 4.68 -6.32
C ALA A 115 -15.66 5.74 -6.37
N ASN A 116 -16.79 5.47 -5.70
CA ASN A 116 -17.92 6.39 -5.63
C ASN A 116 -17.68 7.57 -4.66
N GLU A 117 -16.63 7.53 -3.83
CA GLU A 117 -16.33 8.56 -2.82
C GLU A 117 -15.52 9.75 -3.39
N VAL A 118 -15.04 9.65 -4.63
CA VAL A 118 -14.16 10.65 -5.24
C VAL A 118 -14.51 10.98 -6.68
N SER A 119 -14.28 12.24 -7.05
CA SER A 119 -14.68 12.81 -8.34
C SER A 119 -13.99 12.21 -9.56
N ASP A 120 -12.83 11.56 -9.39
CA ASP A 120 -12.12 10.91 -10.48
C ASP A 120 -12.54 9.45 -10.71
N GLY A 121 -13.44 8.91 -9.87
CA GLY A 121 -14.03 7.59 -10.06
C GLY A 121 -13.09 6.43 -9.77
N PHE A 122 -12.00 6.65 -9.03
CA PHE A 122 -11.03 5.61 -8.67
C PHE A 122 -10.99 5.42 -7.16
N GLY A 123 -11.01 4.16 -6.71
CA GLY A 123 -10.95 3.79 -5.28
C GLY A 123 -9.69 3.00 -4.93
N MET A 124 -9.57 2.59 -3.68
CA MET A 124 -8.49 1.72 -3.20
C MET A 124 -8.86 0.22 -3.30
N TRP A 125 -8.00 -0.64 -2.77
CA TRP A 125 -8.39 -2.03 -2.53
C TRP A 125 -9.40 -2.09 -1.39
N LYS A 126 -10.39 -2.98 -1.51
CA LYS A 126 -11.51 -3.05 -0.54
C LYS A 126 -11.02 -3.34 0.89
N ASN A 127 -9.93 -4.10 1.01
CA ASN A 127 -9.34 -4.47 2.30
C ASN A 127 -8.59 -3.30 2.99
N ASP A 128 -8.18 -2.27 2.24
CA ASP A 128 -7.39 -1.15 2.77
C ASP A 128 -8.13 -0.38 3.85
N ARG A 129 -9.46 -0.29 3.74
CA ARG A 129 -10.32 0.35 4.75
C ARG A 129 -10.25 -0.32 6.13
N PHE A 130 -9.82 -1.59 6.20
CA PHE A 130 -9.76 -2.33 7.44
C PHE A 130 -8.42 -2.15 8.15
N TRP A 131 -7.31 -2.11 7.41
CA TRP A 131 -5.98 -2.01 8.01
C TRP A 131 -5.45 -0.57 8.11
N MET A 132 -5.83 0.34 7.22
CA MET A 132 -5.39 1.74 7.29
C MET A 132 -5.68 2.43 8.63
N PRO A 133 -6.83 2.21 9.30
CA PRO A 133 -7.08 2.79 10.63
C PRO A 133 -6.04 2.38 11.69
N TYR A 134 -5.46 1.18 11.60
CA TYR A 134 -4.38 0.77 12.48
C TYR A 134 -3.11 1.60 12.22
N LEU A 135 -2.71 1.71 10.95
CA LEU A 135 -1.59 2.56 10.53
C LEU A 135 -1.76 4.02 10.97
N LEU A 136 -2.93 4.61 10.69
CA LEU A 136 -3.24 6.01 11.00
C LEU A 136 -3.26 6.29 12.51
N SER A 137 -3.61 5.30 13.33
CA SER A 137 -3.56 5.39 14.79
C SER A 137 -2.20 5.01 15.40
N GLY A 138 -1.19 4.74 14.58
CA GLY A 138 0.15 4.33 15.02
C GLY A 138 0.19 2.94 15.65
N LYS A 139 -0.81 2.10 15.38
CA LYS A 139 -0.90 0.73 15.90
C LYS A 139 -0.40 -0.24 14.85
N TYR A 140 0.57 -1.07 15.24
CA TYR A 140 1.02 -2.17 14.40
C TYR A 140 -0.08 -3.21 14.20
N PHE A 141 -0.16 -3.80 13.00
CA PHE A 141 -1.13 -4.84 12.66
C PHE A 141 -0.51 -5.98 11.86
N LYS A 142 -1.13 -7.16 11.94
CA LYS A 142 -0.91 -8.28 11.03
C LYS A 142 -2.21 -8.64 10.36
N ALA A 143 -2.21 -8.80 9.04
CA ALA A 143 -3.40 -9.20 8.29
C ALA A 143 -3.17 -10.46 7.47
N GLY A 144 -4.19 -11.31 7.40
CA GLY A 144 -4.33 -12.34 6.38
C GLY A 144 -5.50 -11.98 5.47
N ILE A 145 -5.27 -11.94 4.17
CA ILE A 145 -6.23 -11.46 3.18
C ILE A 145 -6.28 -12.46 2.03
N SER A 146 -7.46 -13.01 1.76
CA SER A 146 -7.68 -13.87 0.58
C SER A 146 -8.42 -13.08 -0.50
N MET A 147 -8.04 -13.27 -1.75
CA MET A 147 -8.58 -12.53 -2.89
C MET A 147 -8.84 -13.46 -4.07
N THR A 148 -9.80 -13.10 -4.93
CA THR A 148 -10.00 -13.77 -6.22
C THR A 148 -8.83 -13.47 -7.16
N ALA A 149 -8.72 -14.22 -8.26
CA ALA A 149 -7.74 -13.94 -9.32
C ALA A 149 -7.89 -12.53 -9.91
N GLU A 150 -9.11 -11.99 -9.93
CA GLU A 150 -9.44 -10.64 -10.41
C GLU A 150 -9.17 -9.54 -9.37
N GLY A 151 -8.77 -9.92 -8.15
CA GLY A 151 -8.41 -8.98 -7.09
C GLY A 151 -9.60 -8.52 -6.23
N GLU A 152 -10.69 -9.29 -6.17
CA GLU A 152 -11.77 -9.04 -5.22
C GLU A 152 -11.43 -9.64 -3.86
N THR A 153 -11.63 -8.90 -2.76
CA THR A 153 -11.37 -9.41 -1.41
C THR A 153 -12.45 -10.40 -1.00
N LEU A 154 -12.03 -11.64 -0.71
CA LEU A 154 -12.86 -12.72 -0.19
C LEU A 154 -12.87 -12.72 1.33
N SER A 155 -11.68 -12.68 1.97
CA SER A 155 -11.57 -12.68 3.42
C SER A 155 -10.56 -11.64 3.90
N CYS A 156 -10.78 -11.12 5.11
CA CYS A 156 -9.84 -10.22 5.76
C CYS A 156 -9.86 -10.44 7.27
N VAL A 157 -8.72 -10.87 7.81
CA VAL A 157 -8.50 -11.06 9.25
C VAL A 157 -7.35 -10.16 9.68
N ILE A 158 -7.56 -9.30 10.68
CA ILE A 158 -6.53 -8.41 11.22
C ILE A 158 -6.39 -8.67 12.73
N ASN A 159 -5.18 -9.00 13.17
CA ASN A 159 -4.87 -9.31 14.58
C ASN A 159 -5.84 -10.35 15.18
N GLY A 160 -6.25 -11.34 14.39
CA GLY A 160 -7.19 -12.39 14.79
C GLY A 160 -8.69 -12.00 14.74
N LYS A 161 -9.03 -10.76 14.39
CA LYS A 161 -10.41 -10.31 14.20
C LYS A 161 -10.81 -10.38 12.73
N GLU A 162 -11.95 -10.99 12.45
CA GLU A 162 -12.55 -11.07 11.10
C GLU A 162 -13.26 -9.75 10.74
N TYR A 163 -12.97 -9.25 9.53
CA TYR A 163 -13.57 -8.04 8.94
C TYR A 163 -14.38 -8.36 7.67
N MET A 164 -14.08 -9.48 7.01
CA MET A 164 -14.74 -9.96 5.80
C MET A 164 -14.61 -11.48 5.68
N LYS A 165 -15.64 -12.11 5.11
CA LYS A 165 -15.73 -13.54 4.84
C LYS A 165 -16.32 -13.78 3.45
#